data_AF-A0A8R1Y0T2-F1
#
_entry.id   AF-A0A8R1Y0T2-F1
#
_cell.length_a   1.000
_cell.length_b   1.000
_cell.length_c   1.000
_cell.angle_alpha   90.00
_cell.angle_beta   90.00
_cell.angle_gamma   90.00
#
_symmetry.space_group_name_H-M   'P 1'
#
loop_
_entity.id
_entity.type
_entity.pdbx_description
1 polymer ?
#
loop_
_entity_poly.entity_id
_entity_poly.type
_entity_poly.pdbx_seq_one_letter_code
_entity_poly.pdbx_strand_id
1 'polypeptide(L)'
;MHVVCGFNTGVELELMDSMPLLEWLANNYKSYGAALEIVTDRSQEGAQFVRGFGGIGGLLRYRVDFQLNDLNDDIEDINLDDY
;
A
#
# COMPACT_ATOMS: atom_id res chain seq x y z
N MET A 1 -16.90 6.55 5.10
CA MET A 1 -16.23 5.68 6.09
C MET A 1 -15.58 6.60 7.13
N HIS A 2 -16.19 6.75 8.31
CA HIS A 2 -15.52 7.41 9.44
C HIS A 2 -14.69 6.36 10.14
N VAL A 3 -13.36 6.49 10.11
CA VAL A 3 -12.47 5.65 10.91
C VAL A 3 -12.37 6.31 12.28
N VAL A 4 -13.10 5.78 13.26
CA VAL A 4 -12.96 6.21 14.66
C VAL A 4 -11.92 5.30 15.30
N CYS A 5 -10.75 5.85 15.61
CA CYS A 5 -9.75 5.16 16.42
C CYS A 5 -10.20 5.21 17.88
N GLY A 6 -10.78 4.13 18.38
CA GLY A 6 -11.04 3.96 19.80
C GLY A 6 -9.79 3.46 20.50
N PHE A 7 -9.15 4.29 21.31
CA PHE A 7 -8.19 3.80 22.30
C PHE A 7 -8.97 3.28 23.51
N ASN A 8 -8.60 2.09 24.03
CA ASN A 8 -9.24 1.42 25.19
C ASN A 8 -8.96 2.13 26.53
N THR A 9 -8.82 3.45 26.55
CA THR A 9 -8.47 4.22 27.75
C THR A 9 -9.69 4.68 28.55
N GLY A 10 -10.91 4.52 28.03
CA GLY A 10 -12.14 5.02 28.67
C GLY A 10 -12.25 6.54 28.70
N VAL A 11 -11.33 7.24 28.03
CA VAL A 11 -11.31 8.70 27.92
C VAL A 11 -12.17 9.10 26.74
N GLU A 12 -13.04 10.10 26.92
CA GLU A 12 -13.79 10.70 25.81
C GLU A 12 -12.79 11.39 24.86
N LEU A 13 -12.81 10.97 23.59
CA LEU A 13 -11.94 11.51 22.56
C LEU A 13 -12.69 12.60 21.78
N GLU A 14 -12.05 13.76 21.65
CA GLU A 14 -12.54 14.83 20.79
C GLU A 14 -12.03 14.65 19.36
N LEU A 15 -12.90 14.90 18.38
CA LEU A 15 -12.49 14.92 16.98
C LEU A 15 -11.71 16.22 16.73
N MET A 16 -10.38 16.09 16.58
CA MET A 16 -9.51 17.23 16.29
C MET A 16 -9.58 17.65 14.82
N ASP A 17 -9.66 16.68 13.90
CA ASP A 17 -9.71 16.93 12.46
C ASP A 17 -10.42 15.77 11.74
N SER A 18 -10.99 16.06 10.58
CA SER A 18 -11.59 15.07 9.70
C SER A 18 -11.44 15.50 8.25
N MET A 19 -10.84 14.62 7.44
CA MET A 19 -10.73 14.83 6.00
C MET A 19 -11.10 13.57 5.21
N PRO A 20 -11.59 13.71 3.97
CA PRO A 20 -11.84 12.57 3.09
C PRO A 20 -10.57 11.75 2.86
N LEU A 21 -10.68 10.43 2.93
CA LEU A 21 -9.53 9.52 2.72
C LEU A 21 -8.84 9.75 1.36
N LEU A 22 -9.62 9.98 0.30
CA LEU A 22 -9.09 10.25 -1.04
C LEU A 22 -8.23 11.52 -1.06
N GLU A 23 -8.65 12.55 -0.34
CA GLU A 23 -7.90 13.80 -0.23
C GLU A 23 -6.60 13.57 0.57
N TRP A 24 -6.69 12.84 1.68
CA TRP A 24 -5.50 12.48 2.45
C TRP A 24 -4.49 11.69 1.59
N LEU A 25 -4.96 10.70 0.81
CA LEU A 25 -4.12 9.93 -0.10
C LEU A 25 -3.48 10.81 -1.18
N ALA A 26 -4.27 11.69 -1.82
CA ALA A 26 -3.76 12.61 -2.83
C ALA A 26 -2.68 13.57 -2.29
N ASN A 27 -2.80 13.98 -1.02
CA ASN A 27 -1.84 14.87 -0.38
C ASN A 27 -0.57 14.14 0.12
N ASN A 28 -0.70 12.89 0.57
CA ASN A 28 0.38 12.22 1.30
C ASN A 28 1.07 11.09 0.54
N TYR A 29 0.55 10.60 -0.59
CA TYR A 29 1.08 9.41 -1.27
C TYR A 29 2.59 9.49 -1.58
N LYS A 30 3.08 10.68 -1.95
CA LYS A 30 4.51 10.90 -2.27
C LYS A 30 5.41 10.72 -1.06
N SER A 31 4.96 11.09 0.13
CA SER A 31 5.73 10.98 1.38
C SER A 31 6.00 9.52 1.75
N TYR A 32 5.21 8.59 1.22
CA TYR A 32 5.34 7.15 1.44
C TYR A 32 5.95 6.41 0.24
N GLY A 33 6.46 7.13 -0.78
CA GLY A 33 7.06 6.53 -1.96
C GLY A 33 6.07 5.76 -2.85
N ALA A 34 4.77 6.04 -2.73
CA ALA A 34 3.74 5.44 -3.56
C ALA A 34 3.56 6.23 -4.86
N ALA A 35 3.03 5.57 -5.89
CA ALA A 35 2.49 6.21 -7.07
C ALA A 35 0.96 6.18 -6.99
N LEU A 36 0.31 7.29 -7.34
CA LEU A 36 -1.15 7.40 -7.37
C LEU A 36 -1.64 7.36 -8.81
N GLU A 37 -2.54 6.43 -9.10
CA GLU A 37 -3.16 6.25 -10.40
C GLU A 37 -4.68 6.43 -10.30
N ILE A 38 -5.27 7.15 -11.25
CA ILE A 38 -6.71 7.40 -11.28
C ILE A 38 -7.34 6.56 -12.39
N VAL A 39 -8.29 5.70 -12.02
CA VAL A 39 -9.02 4.85 -12.96
C VAL A 39 -10.40 5.46 -13.21
N THR A 40 -10.72 5.69 -14.48
CA THR A 40 -12.05 6.17 -14.89
C THR A 40 -13.03 5.00 -15.03
N ASP A 41 -14.31 5.25 -14.74
CA ASP A 41 -15.41 4.28 -14.89
C ASP A 41 -15.94 4.17 -16.32
N ARG A 42 -15.29 4.80 -17.31
CA ARG A 42 -15.71 4.76 -18.72
C ARG A 42 -15.47 3.40 -19.38
N SER A 43 -14.48 2.63 -18.92
CA SER A 43 -14.25 1.27 -19.39
C SER A 43 -15.03 0.26 -18.55
N GLN A 44 -15.27 -0.93 -19.09
CA GLN A 44 -15.95 -2.00 -18.37
C GLN A 44 -15.16 -2.40 -17.10
N GLU A 45 -13.84 -2.48 -17.22
CA GLU A 45 -12.92 -2.81 -16.13
C GLU A 45 -12.93 -1.71 -15.07
N GLY A 46 -12.92 -0.43 -15.48
CA GLY A 46 -13.01 0.70 -14.56
C GLY A 46 -14.33 0.75 -13.82
N ALA A 47 -15.45 0.48 -14.50
CA ALA A 47 -16.76 0.38 -13.88
C ALA A 47 -16.82 -0.80 -12.88
N GLN A 48 -16.21 -1.94 -13.20
CA GLN A 48 -16.09 -3.09 -12.29
C GLN A 48 -15.19 -2.76 -11.10
N PHE A 49 -14.13 -1.98 -11.30
CA PHE A 49 -13.26 -1.53 -10.21
C PHE A 49 -14.03 -0.67 -9.20
N VAL A 50 -14.81 0.30 -9.69
CA VAL A 50 -15.61 1.16 -8.84
C VAL A 50 -16.76 0.40 -8.17
N ARG A 51 -17.56 -0.34 -8.95
CA ARG A 51 -18.82 -0.95 -8.46
C ARG A 51 -18.65 -2.34 -7.84
N GLY A 52 -17.64 -3.09 -8.28
CA GLY A 52 -17.35 -4.44 -7.82
C GLY A 52 -16.32 -4.49 -6.68
N PHE A 53 -15.25 -3.69 -6.76
CA PHE A 53 -14.16 -3.70 -5.76
C PHE A 53 -14.20 -2.53 -4.77
N GLY A 54 -15.10 -1.56 -4.95
CA GLY A 54 -15.25 -0.42 -4.03
C GLY A 54 -14.39 0.80 -4.37
N GLY A 55 -13.74 0.82 -5.54
CA GLY A 55 -13.10 2.01 -6.11
C GLY A 55 -11.76 2.43 -5.52
N ILE A 56 -11.22 1.72 -4.54
CA ILE A 56 -9.86 1.92 -4.01
C ILE A 56 -9.08 0.61 -4.03
N GLY A 57 -7.82 0.66 -4.44
CA GLY A 57 -6.95 -0.49 -4.55
C GLY A 57 -5.49 -0.06 -4.53
N GLY A 58 -4.59 -1.00 -4.24
CA GLY A 58 -3.15 -0.77 -4.21
C GLY A 58 -2.40 -1.94 -4.82
N LEU A 59 -1.33 -1.64 -5.56
CA LEU A 59 -0.40 -2.63 -6.07
C LEU A 59 0.90 -2.52 -5.28
N LEU A 60 1.26 -3.58 -4.56
CA LEU A 60 2.55 -3.68 -3.90
C LEU A 60 3.54 -4.25 -4.91
N ARG A 61 4.59 -3.48 -5.22
CA ARG A 61 5.68 -3.92 -6.10
C ARG A 61 6.99 -3.73 -5.38
N TYR A 62 7.69 -4.83 -5.14
CA TYR A 62 9.08 -4.79 -4.71
C TYR A 62 9.97 -4.66 -5.95
N ARG A 63 10.97 -3.79 -5.88
CA ARG A 63 12.01 -3.76 -6.90
C ARG A 63 12.84 -5.03 -6.73
N VAL A 64 12.80 -5.91 -7.73
CA VAL A 64 13.74 -7.03 -7.81
C VAL A 64 15.07 -6.47 -8.27
N ASP A 65 16.10 -6.63 -7.44
CA ASP A 65 17.47 -6.28 -7.78
C ASP A 65 18.20 -7.56 -8.21
N PHE A 66 18.30 -7.77 -9.52
CA PHE A 66 18.92 -8.97 -10.07
C PHE A 66 20.41 -9.06 -9.73
N GLN A 67 21.11 -7.94 -9.56
CA GLN A 67 22.53 -7.95 -9.20
C GLN A 67 22.76 -8.52 -7.80
N LEU A 68 21.83 -8.24 -6.87
CA LEU A 68 21.88 -8.77 -5.52
C LEU A 68 21.51 -10.26 -5.50
N ASN A 69 20.67 -10.70 -6.45
CA ASN A 69 20.30 -12.10 -6.59
C ASN A 69 21.46 -12.95 -7.12
N ASP A 70 22.20 -12.45 -8.12
CA ASP A 70 23.40 -13.11 -8.64
C ASP A 70 24.44 -13.35 -7.51
N LEU A 71 24.58 -12.40 -6.57
CA LEU A 71 25.48 -12.55 -5.41
C LEU A 71 24.97 -13.57 -4.37
N ASN A 72 23.66 -13.73 -4.22
CA ASN A 72 23.09 -14.74 -3.31
C ASN A 72 23.24 -16.14 -3.87
N ASP A 73 23.10 -16.31 -5.20
CA ASP A 73 23.29 -17.59 -5.87
C ASP A 73 24.73 -18.12 -5.63
N ASP A 74 25.74 -17.24 -5.65
CA ASP A 74 27.13 -17.59 -5.31
C ASP A 74 27.32 -18.00 -3.82
N ILE A 75 26.47 -17.54 -2.90
CA ILE A 75 26.55 -17.84 -1.46
C ILE A 75 25.81 -19.16 -1.14
N GLU A 76 24.70 -19.45 -1.80
CA GLU A 76 23.94 -20.70 -1.59
C GLU A 76 24.75 -21.94 -2.00
N ASP A 77 25.69 -21.81 -2.93
CA ASP A 77 26.61 -22.89 -3.33
C ASP A 77 27.72 -23.18 -2.29
N ILE A 78 27.83 -22.38 -1.21
CA ILE A 78 28.78 -22.65 -0.13
C ILE A 78 28.23 -23.75 0.77
N ASN A 79 28.70 -24.98 0.55
CA ASN A 79 28.40 -26.13 1.39
C ASN A 79 28.98 -25.94 2.82
N LEU A 80 28.11 -25.55 3.75
CA LEU A 80 28.45 -25.31 5.16
C LEU A 80 28.63 -26.61 5.96
N ASP A 81 28.33 -27.78 5.38
CA ASP A 81 28.44 -29.06 6.08
C ASP A 81 29.90 -29.53 6.28
N ASP A 82 30.87 -28.87 5.65
CA ASP A 82 32.31 -29.19 5.74
C ASP A 82 33.04 -28.54 6.92
N TYR A 83 32.34 -27.85 7.85
CA TYR A 83 32.91 -27.24 9.06
C TYR A 83 32.38 -27.86 10.36
#